data_AF-A0A382UV38-F1
#
_entry.id   AF-A0A382UV38-F1
#
_cell.length_a   1.000
_cell.length_b   1.000
_cell.length_c   1.000
_cell.angle_alpha   90.00
_cell.angle_beta   90.00
_cell.angle_gamma   90.00
#
_symmetry.space_group_name_H-M   'P 1'
#
loop_
_entity.id
_entity.type
_entity.pdbx_description
1 polymer ?
#
loop_
_entity_poly.entity_id
_entity_poly.type
_entity_poly.pdbx_seq_one_letter_code
_entity_poly.pdbx_strand_id
1 'polypeptide(L)'
;RTEQDCQVYAFLYRSDGERVELISDNAVYRNRWIYVPDEFGFTALGEADVVYTLYFLAAPHLDEDRGQLWEEVENLQSQGRFDRYEGLELLDAEVVRYLQRTVAVDSLSIQRGEEGIERPRERRRFVYRDGSTLSSSGELYRSLVVARAVSTLIEYR
;
A
#
# COMPACT_ATOMS: atom_id res chain seq x y z
N ARG A 1 -3.37 23.31 7.93
CA ARG A 1 -3.75 21.99 7.40
C ARG A 1 -4.98 22.22 6.54
N THR A 2 -4.86 22.03 5.23
CA THR A 2 -6.03 22.05 4.33
C THR A 2 -6.71 20.69 4.39
N GLU A 3 -7.96 20.59 3.94
CA GLU A 3 -8.72 19.32 3.81
C GLU A 3 -8.03 18.28 2.89
N GLN A 4 -6.92 18.63 2.26
CA GLN A 4 -6.16 17.82 1.30
C GLN A 4 -4.84 17.27 1.86
N ASP A 5 -4.45 17.63 3.08
CA ASP A 5 -3.24 17.10 3.70
C ASP A 5 -3.49 15.66 4.18
N CYS A 6 -2.72 14.69 3.67
CA CYS A 6 -2.76 13.32 4.13
C CYS A 6 -1.37 12.77 4.43
N GLN A 7 -1.33 11.79 5.34
CA GLN A 7 -0.20 10.90 5.54
C GLN A 7 -0.43 9.64 4.73
N VAL A 8 0.65 9.14 4.14
CA VAL A 8 0.65 7.92 3.34
C VAL A 8 1.60 6.93 3.97
N TYR A 9 1.17 5.68 4.04
CA TYR A 9 2.01 4.56 4.39
C TYR A 9 1.86 3.49 3.31
N ALA A 10 2.97 3.10 2.71
CA ALA A 10 2.98 2.05 1.70
C ALA A 10 4.08 1.05 1.98
N PHE A 11 3.73 -0.23 1.91
CA PHE A 11 4.65 -1.33 2.16
C PHE A 11 4.34 -2.51 1.25
N LEU A 12 5.38 -3.26 0.92
CA LEU A 12 5.31 -4.52 0.23
C LEU A 12 5.38 -5.64 1.27
N TYR A 13 4.39 -6.51 1.30
CA TYR A 13 4.37 -7.72 2.11
C TYR A 13 4.64 -8.94 1.22
N ARG A 14 5.56 -9.79 1.63
CA ARG A 14 5.85 -11.07 0.99
C ARG A 14 5.18 -12.18 1.77
N SER A 15 4.68 -13.19 1.05
CA SER A 15 3.99 -14.32 1.68
C SER A 15 4.87 -15.18 2.59
N ASP A 16 6.19 -15.05 2.52
CA ASP A 16 7.14 -15.64 3.47
C ASP A 16 7.31 -14.84 4.77
N GLY A 17 6.59 -13.72 4.88
CA GLY A 17 6.52 -12.88 6.06
C GLY A 17 7.41 -11.64 6.02
N GLU A 18 8.25 -11.49 4.99
CA GLU A 18 9.10 -10.31 4.87
C GLU A 18 8.29 -9.07 4.45
N ARG A 19 8.68 -7.92 5.01
CA ARG A 19 8.06 -6.62 4.75
C ARG A 19 9.12 -5.60 4.30
N VAL A 20 8.80 -4.87 3.24
CA VAL A 20 9.63 -3.77 2.73
C VAL A 20 8.79 -2.50 2.73
N GLU A 21 9.19 -1.49 3.49
CA GLU A 21 8.53 -0.18 3.45
C GLU A 21 8.94 0.59 2.19
N LEU A 22 7.95 1.12 1.48
CA LEU A 22 8.15 1.85 0.22
C LEU A 22 8.01 3.36 0.40
N ILE A 23 7.22 3.80 1.37
CA ILE A 23 7.04 5.21 1.73
C ILE A 23 7.25 5.32 3.24
N SER A 24 8.30 6.04 3.64
CA SER A 24 8.69 6.23 5.04
C SER A 24 7.73 7.16 5.81
N ASP A 25 7.74 7.01 7.13
CA ASP A 25 6.83 7.61 8.12
C ASP A 25 6.69 9.14 8.09
N ASN A 26 7.69 9.84 7.58
CA ASN A 26 7.73 11.31 7.58
C ASN A 26 7.17 11.94 6.31
N ALA A 27 6.65 11.14 5.38
CA ALA A 27 6.13 11.65 4.12
C ALA A 27 4.72 12.27 4.32
N VAL A 28 4.70 13.57 4.65
CA VAL A 28 3.48 14.38 4.66
C VAL A 28 3.26 14.97 3.26
N TYR A 29 2.17 14.57 2.61
CA TYR A 29 1.85 15.04 1.27
C TYR A 29 0.91 16.25 1.36
N ARG A 30 1.42 17.43 1.00
CA ARG A 30 0.67 18.70 0.99
C ARG A 30 0.38 19.15 -0.44
N ASN A 31 -0.89 19.44 -0.75
CA ASN A 31 -1.34 20.08 -2.00
C ASN A 31 -0.78 19.45 -3.30
N ARG A 32 -0.55 18.13 -3.34
CA ARG A 32 -0.09 17.43 -4.55
C ARG A 32 -1.17 16.48 -5.04
N TRP A 33 -1.55 16.65 -6.31
CA TRP A 33 -2.57 15.83 -6.97
C TRP A 33 -2.03 14.50 -7.48
N ILE A 34 -0.71 14.39 -7.73
CA ILE A 34 -0.08 13.23 -8.36
C ILE A 34 1.27 12.94 -7.71
N TYR A 35 1.49 11.66 -7.38
CA TYR A 35 2.78 11.13 -6.98
C TYR A 35 3.33 10.20 -8.07
N VAL A 36 4.64 10.27 -8.25
CA VAL A 36 5.41 9.49 -9.21
C VAL A 36 6.55 8.87 -8.41
N PRO A 37 6.90 7.59 -8.64
CA PRO A 37 8.13 7.03 -8.08
C PRO A 37 9.30 7.98 -8.37
N ASP A 38 10.15 8.24 -7.38
CA ASP A 38 11.44 8.87 -7.65
C ASP A 38 12.35 7.88 -8.38
N GLU A 39 13.43 8.37 -8.98
CA GLU A 39 14.38 7.57 -9.77
C GLU A 39 15.07 6.46 -8.97
N PHE A 40 14.95 6.49 -7.64
CA PHE A 40 15.49 5.50 -6.71
C PHE A 40 14.42 4.60 -6.09
N GLY A 41 13.13 4.81 -6.41
CA GLY A 41 11.99 4.17 -5.77
C GLY A 41 11.49 2.88 -6.44
N PHE A 42 12.30 2.28 -7.32
CA PHE A 42 11.97 0.99 -7.91
C PHE A 42 12.42 -0.14 -6.98
N THR A 43 11.46 -0.81 -6.36
CA THR A 43 11.71 -2.08 -5.65
C THR A 43 11.66 -3.22 -6.66
N ALA A 44 12.80 -3.90 -6.83
CA ALA A 44 12.84 -5.13 -7.61
C ALA A 44 12.19 -6.28 -6.82
N LEU A 45 11.37 -7.07 -7.50
CA LEU A 45 10.82 -8.31 -6.95
C LEU A 45 11.80 -9.44 -7.31
N GLY A 46 12.53 -9.94 -6.32
CA GLY A 46 13.69 -10.81 -6.54
C GLY A 46 13.46 -12.30 -6.27
N GLU A 47 12.41 -12.65 -5.52
CA GLU A 47 12.13 -14.04 -5.16
C GLU A 47 11.02 -14.61 -6.04
N ALA A 48 11.26 -15.77 -6.63
CA ALA A 48 10.23 -16.54 -7.30
C ALA A 48 9.35 -17.27 -6.30
N ASP A 49 8.16 -17.62 -6.78
CA ASP A 49 7.21 -18.41 -6.03
C ASP A 49 6.87 -17.72 -4.70
N VAL A 50 6.77 -16.39 -4.70
CA VAL A 50 6.32 -15.61 -3.55
C VAL A 50 5.21 -14.70 -4.03
N VAL A 51 4.15 -14.60 -3.22
CA VAL A 51 3.11 -13.60 -3.47
C VAL A 51 3.54 -12.30 -2.81
N TYR A 52 3.68 -11.27 -3.63
CA TYR A 52 3.94 -9.91 -3.20
C TYR A 52 2.63 -9.16 -3.13
N THR A 53 2.30 -8.59 -1.96
CA THR A 53 1.13 -7.72 -1.79
C THR A 53 1.59 -6.32 -1.41
N LEU A 54 1.36 -5.37 -2.30
CA LEU A 54 1.52 -3.95 -2.04
C LEU A 54 0.31 -3.44 -1.29
N TYR A 55 0.50 -2.92 -0.09
CA TYR A 55 -0.50 -2.13 0.63
C TYR A 55 -0.19 -0.64 0.49
N PHE A 56 -1.20 0.13 0.14
CA PHE A 56 -1.15 1.59 0.09
C PHE A 56 -2.27 2.16 0.95
N LEU A 57 -1.87 2.83 2.03
CA LEU A 57 -2.78 3.44 3.01
C LEU A 57 -2.62 4.95 2.96
N ALA A 58 -3.72 5.69 2.92
CA ALA A 58 -3.70 7.14 3.04
C ALA A 58 -4.83 7.61 3.94
N ALA A 59 -4.54 8.54 4.85
CA ALA A 59 -5.53 9.12 5.73
C ALA A 59 -5.09 10.52 6.22
N PRO A 60 -5.98 11.34 6.81
CA PRO A 60 -5.62 12.68 7.30
C PRO A 60 -4.51 12.65 8.36
N HIS A 61 -4.53 11.59 9.18
CA HIS A 61 -3.48 11.25 10.12
C HIS A 61 -3.28 9.73 10.13
N LEU A 62 -2.03 9.30 10.07
CA LEU A 62 -1.62 7.92 10.34
C LEU A 62 -0.74 7.93 11.59
N ASP A 63 -0.90 6.93 12.44
CA ASP A 63 -0.05 6.79 13.62
C ASP A 63 1.38 6.52 13.15
N GLU A 64 2.33 7.18 13.81
CA GLU A 64 3.75 6.97 13.55
C GLU A 64 4.19 5.64 14.17
N ASP A 65 3.61 5.28 15.33
CA ASP A 65 3.86 3.99 15.97
C ASP A 65 2.95 2.92 15.36
N ARG A 66 3.57 2.01 14.60
CA ARG A 66 2.91 0.86 13.98
C ARG A 66 3.31 -0.45 14.66
N GLY A 67 4.00 -0.40 15.80
CA GLY A 67 4.50 -1.57 16.51
C GLY A 67 3.40 -2.60 16.75
N GLN A 68 2.25 -2.14 17.27
CA GLN A 68 1.11 -3.04 17.54
C GLN A 68 0.58 -3.73 16.27
N LEU A 69 0.54 -3.05 15.11
CA LEU A 69 0.12 -3.69 13.86
C LEU A 69 1.05 -4.86 13.53
N TRP A 70 2.36 -4.62 13.62
CA TRP A 70 3.35 -5.60 13.22
C TRP A 70 3.52 -6.74 14.23
N GLU A 71 3.40 -6.46 15.53
CA GLU A 71 3.35 -7.48 16.58
C GLU A 71 2.20 -8.47 16.34
N GLU A 72 1.01 -8.00 15.97
CA GLU A 72 -0.13 -8.89 15.68
C GLU A 72 0.08 -9.69 14.39
N VAL A 73 0.69 -9.09 13.36
CA VAL A 73 1.03 -9.80 12.13
C VAL A 73 2.09 -10.89 12.40
N GLU A 74 3.11 -10.59 13.19
CA GLU A 74 4.14 -11.56 13.62
C GLU A 74 3.55 -12.68 14.48
N ASN A 75 2.61 -12.36 15.36
CA ASN A 75 1.86 -13.36 16.13
C ASN A 75 1.08 -14.31 15.21
N LEU A 76 0.40 -13.79 14.19
CA LEU A 76 -0.32 -14.59 13.20
C LEU A 76 0.64 -15.46 12.36
N GLN A 77 1.81 -14.93 11.99
CA GLN A 77 2.86 -15.68 11.28
C GLN A 77 3.41 -16.82 12.12
N SER A 78 3.75 -16.58 13.39
CA SER A 78 4.28 -17.61 14.29
C SER A 78 3.30 -18.77 14.53
N GLN A 79 2.01 -18.52 14.38
CA GLN A 79 0.95 -19.53 14.46
C GLN A 79 0.75 -20.32 13.16
N GLY A 80 1.54 -20.06 12.11
CA GLY A 80 1.42 -20.71 10.81
C GLY A 80 0.12 -20.35 10.08
N ARG A 81 -0.41 -19.14 10.32
CA ARG A 81 -1.70 -18.69 9.75
C ARG A 81 -1.58 -18.05 8.36
N PHE A 82 -0.35 -17.85 7.89
CA PHE A 82 -0.07 -17.41 6.54
C PHE A 82 0.58 -18.56 5.77
N ASP A 83 0.07 -18.80 4.57
CA ASP A 83 0.72 -19.60 3.53
C ASP A 83 0.76 -18.77 2.25
N ARG A 84 1.50 -19.21 1.23
CA ARG A 84 1.69 -18.53 -0.05
C ARG A 84 0.41 -17.99 -0.66
N TYR A 85 -0.71 -18.69 -0.49
CA TYR A 85 -2.01 -18.35 -1.06
C TYR A 85 -3.11 -18.09 -0.02
N GLU A 86 -2.82 -18.23 1.28
CA GLU A 86 -3.83 -18.20 2.35
C GLU A 86 -3.42 -17.25 3.48
N GLY A 87 -4.40 -16.67 4.17
CA GLY A 87 -4.17 -15.81 5.33
C GLY A 87 -3.97 -14.33 4.99
N LEU A 88 -3.92 -13.92 3.72
CA LEU A 88 -3.86 -12.50 3.34
C LEU A 88 -5.04 -11.69 3.88
N GLU A 89 -6.20 -12.33 4.02
CA GLU A 89 -7.39 -11.77 4.66
C GLU A 89 -7.18 -11.44 6.15
N LEU A 90 -6.27 -12.14 6.83
CA LEU A 90 -5.89 -11.85 8.21
C LEU A 90 -5.03 -10.59 8.28
N LEU A 91 -4.10 -10.43 7.33
CA LEU A 91 -3.32 -9.20 7.20
C LEU A 91 -4.23 -8.01 6.82
N ASP A 92 -5.17 -8.20 5.89
CA ASP A 92 -6.18 -7.18 5.57
C ASP A 92 -6.94 -6.74 6.82
N ALA A 93 -7.37 -7.71 7.64
CA ALA A 93 -8.11 -7.42 8.87
C ALA A 93 -7.26 -6.63 9.87
N GLU A 94 -5.96 -6.95 10.02
CA GLU A 94 -5.07 -6.16 10.88
C GLU A 94 -4.82 -4.74 10.36
N VAL A 95 -4.63 -4.59 9.05
CA VAL A 95 -4.48 -3.27 8.41
C VAL A 95 -5.75 -2.43 8.60
N VAL A 96 -6.93 -3.04 8.44
CA VAL A 96 -8.21 -2.37 8.70
C VAL A 96 -8.34 -1.98 10.16
N ARG A 97 -8.03 -2.89 11.10
CA ARG A 97 -8.05 -2.60 12.55
C ARG A 97 -7.13 -1.42 12.89
N TYR A 98 -5.92 -1.42 12.36
CA TYR A 98 -4.99 -0.31 12.51
C TYR A 98 -5.62 1.01 12.04
N LEU A 99 -6.14 1.06 10.82
CA LEU A 99 -6.74 2.30 10.28
C LEU A 99 -7.97 2.75 11.07
N GLN A 100 -8.86 1.83 11.47
CA GLN A 100 -10.03 2.17 12.25
C GLN A 100 -9.68 2.79 13.61
N ARG A 101 -8.62 2.30 14.28
CA ARG A 101 -8.10 2.90 15.53
C ARG A 101 -7.57 4.30 15.30
N THR A 102 -6.88 4.52 14.17
CA THR A 102 -6.15 5.75 13.90
C THR A 102 -7.04 6.89 13.40
N VAL A 103 -8.06 6.60 12.57
CA VAL A 103 -8.89 7.64 11.93
C VAL A 103 -10.36 7.63 12.31
N ALA A 104 -10.74 6.85 13.31
CA ALA A 104 -12.10 6.83 13.88
C ALA A 104 -13.20 6.71 12.81
N VAL A 105 -13.05 5.75 11.90
CA VAL A 105 -14.02 5.44 10.84
C VAL A 105 -14.83 4.19 11.20
N ASP A 106 -16.15 4.25 11.04
CA ASP A 106 -17.08 3.18 11.46
C ASP A 106 -16.92 1.90 10.62
N SER A 107 -16.62 2.05 9.33
CA SER A 107 -16.44 0.91 8.42
C SER A 107 -15.36 1.21 7.39
N LEU A 108 -14.41 0.28 7.25
CA LEU A 108 -13.36 0.34 6.25
C LEU A 108 -13.10 -1.07 5.71
N SER A 109 -12.85 -1.18 4.41
CA SER A 109 -12.44 -2.42 3.75
C SER A 109 -11.22 -2.17 2.88
N ILE A 110 -10.35 -3.17 2.76
CA ILE A 110 -9.25 -3.12 1.79
C ILE A 110 -9.82 -3.23 0.37
N GLN A 111 -9.57 -2.22 -0.45
CA GLN A 111 -9.87 -2.26 -1.87
C GLN A 111 -8.84 -3.16 -2.58
N ARG A 112 -9.24 -4.35 -3.02
CA ARG A 112 -8.39 -5.27 -3.81
C ARG A 112 -8.68 -5.26 -5.30
N GLY A 113 -9.95 -5.14 -5.67
CA GLY A 113 -10.41 -5.09 -7.07
C GLY A 113 -10.41 -3.67 -7.65
N GLU A 114 -10.81 -3.57 -8.92
CA GLU A 114 -10.95 -2.27 -9.61
C GLU A 114 -12.30 -1.59 -9.39
N GLU A 115 -13.22 -2.25 -8.70
CA GLU A 115 -14.57 -1.74 -8.48
C GLU A 115 -14.54 -0.40 -7.72
N GLY A 116 -15.22 0.61 -8.25
CA GLY A 116 -15.26 1.95 -7.66
C GLY A 116 -13.99 2.79 -7.84
N ILE A 117 -12.95 2.27 -8.50
CA ILE A 117 -11.73 3.04 -8.80
C ILE A 117 -11.94 3.85 -10.08
N GLU A 118 -11.90 5.18 -9.93
CA GLU A 118 -11.91 6.10 -11.07
C GLU A 118 -10.49 6.34 -11.57
N ARG A 119 -10.32 6.51 -12.88
CA ARG A 119 -9.03 6.84 -13.49
C ARG A 119 -9.19 8.07 -14.39
N PRO A 120 -8.24 9.03 -14.38
CA PRO A 120 -8.27 10.14 -15.32
C PRO A 120 -8.21 9.61 -16.77
N ARG A 121 -8.93 10.26 -17.67
CA ARG A 121 -8.91 9.91 -19.11
C ARG A 121 -7.53 10.10 -19.73
N GLU A 122 -6.79 11.11 -19.27
CA GLU A 122 -5.46 11.42 -19.76
C GLU A 122 -4.40 10.66 -18.98
N ARG A 123 -3.58 9.89 -19.69
CA ARG A 123 -2.37 9.28 -19.15
C ARG A 123 -1.26 10.31 -19.13
N ARG A 124 -0.48 10.32 -18.05
CA ARG A 124 0.72 11.14 -17.93
C ARG A 124 1.95 10.30 -18.21
N ARG A 125 2.91 10.89 -18.92
CA ARG A 125 4.21 10.28 -19.20
C ARG A 125 5.24 10.85 -18.24
N PHE A 126 5.88 9.96 -17.50
CA PHE A 126 7.01 10.23 -16.63
C PHE A 126 8.28 9.77 -17.35
N VAL A 127 9.30 10.61 -17.37
CA VAL A 127 10.60 10.33 -17.99
C VAL A 127 11.64 10.43 -16.88
N TYR A 128 12.36 9.35 -16.65
CA TYR A 128 13.39 9.25 -15.62
C TYR A 128 14.76 9.62 -16.19
N ARG A 129 15.73 9.95 -15.32
CA ARG A 129 17.12 10.30 -15.73
C ARG A 129 17.82 9.24 -16.58
N ASP A 130 17.50 7.96 -16.39
CA ASP A 130 18.06 6.86 -17.17
C ASP A 130 17.43 6.73 -18.58
N GLY A 131 16.47 7.60 -18.91
CA GLY A 131 15.75 7.61 -20.18
C GLY A 131 14.57 6.64 -20.23
N SER A 132 14.35 5.84 -19.17
CA SER A 132 13.15 5.02 -19.06
C SER A 132 11.91 5.91 -18.95
N THR A 133 10.78 5.42 -19.46
CA THR A 133 9.52 6.18 -19.41
C THR A 133 8.38 5.34 -18.90
N LEU A 134 7.64 5.88 -17.93
CA LEU A 134 6.42 5.28 -17.38
C LEU A 134 5.21 6.09 -17.86
N SER A 135 4.26 5.44 -18.53
CA SER A 135 2.97 6.03 -18.84
C SER A 135 1.95 5.53 -17.83
N SER A 136 1.39 6.42 -17.02
CA SER A 136 0.42 6.06 -15.99
C SER A 136 -0.75 7.02 -15.93
N SER A 137 -1.95 6.45 -15.80
CA SER A 137 -3.15 7.13 -15.31
C SER A 137 -3.30 6.72 -13.86
N GLY A 138 -3.05 7.63 -12.93
CA GLY A 138 -3.23 7.36 -11.50
C GLY A 138 -4.66 6.94 -11.16
N GLU A 139 -4.85 6.44 -9.95
CA GLU A 139 -6.18 6.10 -9.41
C GLU A 139 -6.73 7.29 -8.63
N LEU A 140 -8.02 7.59 -8.81
CA LEU A 140 -8.74 8.64 -8.11
C LEU A 140 -9.63 8.02 -7.04
N TYR A 141 -9.46 8.50 -5.81
CA TYR A 141 -10.22 8.07 -4.66
C TYR A 141 -11.04 9.24 -4.12
N ARG A 142 -12.32 8.99 -3.81
CA ARG A 142 -13.27 9.99 -3.27
C ARG A 142 -13.51 9.85 -1.77
N SER A 143 -12.60 9.18 -1.06
CA SER A 143 -12.69 8.91 0.38
C SER A 143 -11.60 9.66 1.14
N LEU A 144 -11.87 10.03 2.39
CA LEU A 144 -10.88 10.58 3.31
C LEU A 144 -9.83 9.55 3.72
N VAL A 145 -10.19 8.26 3.70
CA VAL A 145 -9.31 7.13 4.01
C VAL A 145 -9.24 6.22 2.80
N VAL A 146 -8.03 5.90 2.37
CA VAL A 146 -7.74 4.94 1.31
C VAL A 146 -7.01 3.77 1.92
N ALA A 147 -7.47 2.55 1.65
CA ALA A 147 -6.78 1.32 1.97
C ALA A 147 -6.84 0.42 0.74
N ARG A 148 -5.74 0.36 -0.01
CA ARG A 148 -5.64 -0.33 -1.30
C ARG A 148 -4.61 -1.44 -1.18
N ALA A 149 -4.94 -2.63 -1.68
CA ALA A 149 -3.97 -3.73 -1.77
C ALA A 149 -3.94 -4.36 -3.16
N VAL A 150 -2.73 -4.54 -3.71
CA VAL A 150 -2.50 -5.19 -5.01
C VAL A 150 -1.55 -6.35 -4.81
N SER A 151 -1.98 -7.56 -5.18
CA SER A 151 -1.17 -8.77 -5.08
C SER A 151 -0.68 -9.21 -6.46
N THR A 152 0.58 -9.64 -6.55
CA THR A 152 1.16 -10.25 -7.73
C THR A 152 1.98 -11.48 -7.33
N LEU A 153 1.88 -12.54 -8.12
CA LEU A 153 2.76 -13.70 -8.05
C LEU A 153 3.89 -13.49 -9.05
N ILE A 154 5.13 -13.77 -8.64
CA ILE A 154 6.28 -13.81 -9.54
C ILE A 154 6.64 -15.27 -9.78
N GLU A 155 6.49 -15.71 -11.04
CA GLU A 155 6.90 -17.04 -11.50
C GLU A 155 8.15 -16.87 -12.38
N TYR A 156 9.28 -17.49 -12.01
CA TYR A 156 10.39 -17.63 -12.96
C TYR A 156 10.07 -18.77 -13.93
N ARG A 157 10.06 -18.47 -15.23
CA ARG A 157 9.95 -19.44 -16.31
C ARG A 157 11.32 -19.80 -16.86
#